data_AF-A0A3M1P6U9-F1
#
_entry.id   AF-A0A3M1P6U9-F1
#
_cell.length_a   1.000
_cell.length_b   1.000
_cell.length_c   1.000
_cell.angle_alpha   90.00
_cell.angle_beta   90.00
_cell.angle_gamma   90.00
#
_symmetry.space_group_name_H-M   'P 1'
#
loop_
_entity.id
_entity.type
_entity.pdbx_description
1 polymer ?
#
loop_
_entity_poly.entity_id
_entity_poly.type
_entity_poly.pdbx_seq_one_letter_code
_entity_poly.pdbx_strand_id
1 'polypeptide(L)'
;MVRYSKFIISKTLKKEVSMKAKGLFTALLAGALVLAVAFAFVTSNAQEKKLTPKPLTMEQKMMMKNMAMKNMDKFMASKQAMMKLPKHMMQTQQAAIKYGEQLFNDKKALSTNGQACASCHPGGGTTGGEAETPMPSEVTGKPYKLPIPSLIGAAATFPKYKVPNDAVIDVTDMANNCIMMFMAAQPLDKKSKEARALTAYLMSLSNDDKVQVGKMPEMMKKMMGNK
;
A
#
# COMPACT_ATOMS: atom_id res chain seq x y z
N MET A 1 -39.05 -36.27 -63.37
CA MET A 1 -38.00 -36.50 -64.39
C MET A 1 -37.25 -35.19 -64.64
N VAL A 2 -36.01 -35.29 -65.15
CA VAL A 2 -35.01 -34.22 -65.43
C VAL A 2 -34.15 -33.88 -64.20
N ARG A 3 -32.97 -34.47 -63.99
CA ARG A 3 -31.67 -34.56 -64.70
C ARG A 3 -30.61 -33.58 -64.16
N TYR A 4 -29.48 -34.19 -63.81
CA TYR A 4 -28.17 -33.67 -63.39
C TYR A 4 -27.61 -32.50 -64.21
N SER A 5 -26.82 -31.66 -63.53
CA SER A 5 -25.57 -31.10 -64.09
C SER A 5 -24.55 -30.79 -62.99
N LYS A 6 -23.56 -31.67 -62.84
CA LYS A 6 -22.28 -31.39 -62.18
C LYS A 6 -21.38 -30.74 -63.22
N PHE A 7 -20.87 -29.53 -62.96
CA PHE A 7 -19.80 -28.94 -63.78
C PHE A 7 -18.60 -28.52 -62.93
N ILE A 8 -17.56 -29.32 -63.09
CA ILE A 8 -16.11 -29.07 -63.05
C ILE A 8 -15.71 -27.61 -62.78
N ILE A 9 -15.24 -27.32 -61.56
CA ILE A 9 -14.29 -26.23 -61.28
C ILE A 9 -13.18 -26.81 -60.40
N SER A 10 -12.29 -27.58 -61.01
CA SER A 10 -11.09 -28.11 -60.35
C SER A 10 -9.94 -27.98 -61.33
N LYS A 11 -9.12 -26.94 -61.16
CA LYS A 11 -7.64 -26.97 -61.28
C LYS A 11 -7.00 -25.58 -61.33
N THR A 12 -7.71 -24.52 -61.71
CA THR A 12 -7.08 -23.19 -61.91
C THR A 12 -6.90 -22.40 -60.60
N LEU A 13 -7.80 -22.56 -59.62
CA LEU A 13 -7.71 -21.88 -58.31
C LEU A 13 -6.60 -22.41 -57.40
N LYS A 14 -6.07 -23.61 -57.64
CA LYS A 14 -5.03 -24.21 -56.78
C LYS A 14 -3.64 -23.64 -57.03
N LYS A 15 -3.39 -23.04 -58.20
CA LYS A 15 -2.04 -22.57 -58.58
C LYS A 15 -1.73 -21.16 -58.06
N GLU A 16 -2.73 -20.30 -57.91
CA GLU A 16 -2.52 -18.93 -57.37
C GLU A 16 -2.33 -18.89 -55.86
N VAL A 17 -2.98 -19.77 -55.11
CA VAL A 17 -2.84 -19.82 -53.63
C VAL A 17 -1.44 -20.32 -53.23
N SER A 18 -0.78 -21.13 -54.07
CA SER A 18 0.53 -21.71 -53.77
C SER A 18 1.71 -20.73 -53.91
N MET A 19 1.59 -19.64 -54.68
CA MET A 19 2.69 -18.68 -54.85
C MET A 19 2.68 -17.55 -53.80
N LYS A 20 1.52 -17.15 -53.27
CA LYS A 20 1.44 -16.17 -52.18
C LYS A 20 1.84 -16.75 -50.81
N ALA A 21 1.70 -18.05 -50.60
CA ALA A 21 2.04 -18.69 -49.34
C ALA A 21 3.55 -18.74 -49.05
N LYS A 22 4.41 -18.75 -50.08
CA LYS A 22 5.87 -18.82 -49.91
C LYS A 22 6.53 -17.47 -49.62
N GLY A 23 5.96 -16.35 -50.08
CA GLY A 23 6.46 -15.00 -49.78
C GLY A 23 6.01 -14.48 -48.40
N LEU A 24 4.89 -14.97 -47.88
CA LEU A 24 4.37 -14.53 -46.57
C LEU A 24 5.07 -15.24 -45.40
N PHE A 25 5.52 -16.48 -45.59
CA PHE A 25 6.19 -17.26 -44.54
C PHE A 25 7.63 -16.80 -44.26
N THR A 26 8.35 -16.26 -45.26
CA THR A 26 9.68 -15.70 -45.06
C THR A 26 9.65 -14.31 -44.40
N ALA A 27 8.59 -13.51 -44.63
CA ALA A 27 8.40 -12.22 -43.94
C ALA A 27 7.98 -12.37 -42.46
N LEU A 28 7.20 -13.40 -42.12
CA LEU A 28 6.75 -13.66 -40.75
C LEU A 28 7.86 -14.18 -39.81
N LEU A 29 8.82 -14.96 -40.32
CA LEU A 29 9.94 -15.46 -39.53
C LEU A 29 11.00 -14.38 -39.24
N ALA A 30 11.22 -13.42 -40.15
CA ALA A 30 12.10 -12.29 -39.91
C ALA A 30 11.47 -11.24 -38.95
N GLY A 31 10.15 -11.04 -39.00
CA GLY A 31 9.44 -10.14 -38.08
C GLY A 31 9.32 -10.68 -36.65
N ALA A 32 9.16 -12.00 -36.48
CA ALA A 32 9.07 -12.62 -35.16
C ALA A 32 10.40 -12.60 -34.38
N LEU A 33 11.55 -12.66 -35.07
CA LEU A 33 12.86 -12.60 -34.42
C LEU A 33 13.21 -11.18 -33.96
N VAL A 34 12.79 -10.14 -34.68
CA VAL A 34 13.02 -8.74 -34.30
C VAL A 34 12.10 -8.31 -33.13
N LEU A 35 10.87 -8.84 -33.05
CA LEU A 35 10.00 -8.58 -31.90
C LEU A 35 10.42 -9.33 -30.63
N ALA A 36 11.00 -10.52 -30.74
CA ALA A 36 11.47 -11.28 -29.57
C ALA A 36 12.70 -10.64 -28.90
N VAL A 37 13.58 -9.99 -29.68
CA VAL A 37 14.75 -9.28 -29.13
C VAL A 37 14.36 -7.93 -28.53
N ALA A 38 13.32 -7.26 -29.06
CA ALA A 38 12.80 -6.03 -28.47
C ALA A 38 12.09 -6.25 -27.12
N PHE A 39 11.45 -7.41 -26.92
CA PHE A 39 10.83 -7.75 -25.62
C PHE A 39 11.84 -8.17 -24.55
N ALA A 40 12.98 -8.77 -24.93
CA ALA A 40 14.01 -9.18 -23.98
C ALA A 40 14.84 -8.01 -23.39
N PHE A 41 14.83 -6.84 -24.05
CA PHE A 41 15.61 -5.68 -23.59
C PHE A 41 14.88 -4.73 -22.64
N VAL A 42 13.56 -4.84 -22.52
CA VAL A 42 12.77 -3.94 -21.65
C VAL A 42 12.71 -4.44 -20.20
N THR A 43 13.01 -5.71 -19.92
CA THR A 43 12.81 -6.30 -18.58
C THR A 43 14.04 -6.33 -17.66
N SER A 44 15.18 -5.74 -18.03
CA SER A 44 16.45 -6.04 -17.32
C SER A 44 17.32 -4.86 -16.88
N ASN A 45 16.81 -3.62 -16.80
CA ASN A 45 17.67 -2.47 -16.46
C ASN A 45 17.09 -1.48 -15.44
N ALA A 46 16.32 -1.95 -14.45
CA ALA A 46 16.26 -1.24 -13.17
C ALA A 46 17.57 -1.55 -12.41
N GLN A 47 18.69 -0.93 -12.81
CA GLN A 47 19.89 -0.91 -11.98
C GLN A 47 19.52 -0.25 -10.64
N GLU A 48 19.46 -1.04 -9.57
CA GLU A 48 19.37 -0.53 -8.21
C GLU A 48 20.55 0.41 -7.98
N LYS A 49 20.28 1.72 -7.99
CA LYS A 49 21.27 2.73 -7.71
C LYS A 49 21.76 2.50 -6.28
N LYS A 50 22.97 1.97 -6.13
CA LYS A 50 23.58 1.68 -4.83
C LYS A 50 23.45 2.89 -3.92
N LEU A 51 22.69 2.75 -2.83
CA LEU A 51 22.43 3.84 -1.91
C LEU A 51 23.73 4.22 -1.18
N THR A 52 24.28 5.39 -1.50
CA THR A 52 25.42 5.95 -0.77
C THR A 52 24.91 7.04 0.17
N PRO A 53 24.93 6.81 1.50
CA PRO A 53 24.48 7.83 2.45
C PRO A 53 25.39 9.05 2.37
N LYS A 54 24.78 10.23 2.26
CA LYS A 54 25.53 11.50 2.31
C LYS A 54 25.93 11.78 3.76
N PRO A 55 27.15 12.29 4.03
CA PRO A 55 27.51 12.71 5.37
C PRO A 55 26.62 13.87 5.82
N LEU A 56 26.37 13.96 7.13
CA LEU A 56 25.63 15.08 7.71
C LEU A 56 26.36 16.40 7.45
N THR A 57 25.60 17.44 7.11
CA THR A 57 26.10 18.82 7.06
C THR A 57 26.45 19.31 8.46
N MET A 58 27.28 20.35 8.57
CA MET A 58 27.60 20.93 9.89
C MET A 58 26.34 21.46 10.59
N GLU A 59 25.41 22.05 9.84
CA GLU A 59 24.11 22.49 10.34
C GLU A 59 23.30 21.33 10.94
N GLN A 60 23.19 20.20 10.22
CA GLN A 60 22.49 19.01 10.72
C GLN A 60 23.15 18.46 12.00
N LYS A 61 24.48 18.45 12.07
CA LYS A 61 25.21 18.05 13.29
C LYS A 61 24.89 18.98 14.47
N MET A 62 24.86 20.29 14.24
CA MET A 62 24.52 21.27 15.28
C MET A 62 23.06 21.16 15.71
N MET A 63 22.14 20.94 14.77
CA MET A 63 20.73 20.68 15.06
C MET A 63 20.56 19.44 15.93
N MET A 64 21.24 18.33 15.59
CA MET A 64 21.24 17.11 16.39
C MET A 64 21.81 17.36 17.79
N LYS A 65 22.95 18.07 17.90
CA LYS A 65 23.54 18.43 19.20
C LYS A 65 22.57 19.24 20.06
N ASN A 66 21.96 20.28 19.48
CA ASN A 66 21.11 21.21 20.23
C ASN A 66 19.78 20.59 20.68
N MET A 67 19.25 19.60 19.97
CA MET A 67 17.99 18.94 20.33
C MET A 67 18.21 17.61 21.04
N ALA A 68 18.89 16.66 20.42
CA ALA A 68 19.01 15.30 20.94
C ALA A 68 19.87 15.27 22.20
N MET A 69 21.06 15.90 22.17
CA MET A 69 21.94 15.91 23.35
C MET A 69 21.32 16.69 24.50
N LYS A 70 20.69 17.85 24.23
CA LYS A 70 20.00 18.62 25.27
C LYS A 70 18.89 17.80 25.96
N ASN A 71 18.14 17.00 25.20
CA ASN A 71 17.13 16.10 25.77
C ASN A 71 17.77 14.95 26.55
N MET A 72 18.90 14.39 26.09
CA MET A 72 19.65 13.40 26.84
C MET A 72 20.19 13.98 28.13
N ASP A 73 20.84 15.14 28.10
CA ASP A 73 21.39 15.84 29.26
C ASP A 73 20.30 16.10 30.30
N LYS A 74 19.09 16.50 29.89
CA LYS A 74 17.94 16.69 30.78
C LYS A 74 17.65 15.47 31.67
N PHE A 75 17.85 14.25 31.17
CA PHE A 75 17.55 13.02 31.90
C PHE A 75 18.80 12.31 32.44
N MET A 76 19.95 12.49 31.80
CA MET A 76 21.20 11.78 32.11
C MET A 76 22.14 12.58 33.01
N ALA A 77 21.90 13.89 33.22
CA ALA A 77 22.80 14.75 34.01
C ALA A 77 22.84 14.41 35.51
N SER A 78 21.89 13.64 36.04
CA SER A 78 21.92 13.22 37.45
C SER A 78 21.14 11.94 37.71
N LYS A 79 21.48 11.23 38.80
CA LYS A 79 20.73 10.08 39.29
C LYS A 79 19.24 10.40 39.48
N GLN A 80 18.93 11.58 40.03
CA GLN A 80 17.55 11.99 40.27
C GLN A 80 16.77 12.24 38.97
N ALA A 81 17.42 12.79 37.94
CA ALA A 81 16.80 12.96 36.63
C ALA A 81 16.54 11.60 35.95
N MET A 82 17.50 10.67 36.04
CA MET A 82 17.34 9.31 35.51
C MET A 82 16.20 8.55 36.19
N MET A 83 16.03 8.69 37.51
CA MET A 83 14.90 8.05 38.21
C MET A 83 13.52 8.56 37.77
N LYS A 84 13.44 9.77 37.21
CA LYS A 84 12.19 10.33 36.67
C LYS A 84 11.91 9.90 35.23
N LEU A 85 12.92 9.39 34.52
CA LEU A 85 12.82 9.06 33.09
C LEU A 85 11.74 8.00 32.80
N PRO A 86 11.64 6.85 33.51
CA PRO A 86 10.62 5.84 33.21
C PRO A 86 9.20 6.39 33.29
N LYS A 87 8.90 7.16 34.35
CA LYS A 87 7.60 7.82 34.52
C LYS A 87 7.32 8.81 33.40
N HIS A 88 8.31 9.63 33.03
CA HIS A 88 8.16 10.60 31.95
C HIS A 88 7.93 9.93 30.58
N MET A 89 8.67 8.86 30.28
CA MET A 89 8.49 8.06 29.06
C MET A 89 7.07 7.50 28.98
N MET A 90 6.63 6.81 30.04
CA MET A 90 5.28 6.24 30.12
C MET A 90 4.20 7.31 29.96
N GLN A 91 4.32 8.44 30.66
CA GLN A 91 3.35 9.54 30.56
C GLN A 91 3.31 10.15 29.15
N THR A 92 4.48 10.36 28.53
CA THR A 92 4.57 10.92 27.18
C THR A 92 3.98 9.96 26.15
N GLN A 93 4.26 8.66 26.27
CA GLN A 93 3.68 7.63 25.40
C GLN A 93 2.15 7.56 25.56
N GLN A 94 1.65 7.53 26.81
CA GLN A 94 0.20 7.49 27.07
C GLN A 94 -0.51 8.74 26.55
N ALA A 95 0.11 9.92 26.67
CA ALA A 95 -0.44 11.16 26.13
C ALA A 95 -0.53 11.12 24.59
N ALA A 96 0.47 10.56 23.92
CA ALA A 96 0.44 10.38 22.47
C ALA A 96 -0.68 9.40 22.05
N ILE A 97 -0.83 8.27 22.74
CA ILE A 97 -1.90 7.29 22.49
C ILE A 97 -3.27 7.95 22.67
N LYS A 98 -3.49 8.65 23.79
CA LYS A 98 -4.75 9.35 24.07
C LYS A 98 -5.07 10.41 23.00
N TYR A 99 -4.07 11.17 22.55
CA TYR A 99 -4.29 12.14 21.49
C TYR A 99 -4.59 11.46 20.14
N GLY A 100 -3.94 10.34 19.84
CA GLY A 100 -4.26 9.52 18.67
C GLY A 100 -5.69 8.97 18.70
N GLU A 101 -6.16 8.51 19.86
CA GLU A 101 -7.55 8.08 20.07
C GLU A 101 -8.54 9.22 19.83
N GLN A 102 -8.23 10.44 20.29
CA GLN A 102 -9.05 11.62 20.02
C GLN A 102 -9.15 11.88 18.51
N LEU A 103 -8.01 11.90 17.81
CA LEU A 103 -7.97 12.08 16.35
C LEU A 103 -8.76 10.99 15.62
N PHE A 104 -8.66 9.74 16.08
CA PHE A 104 -9.38 8.59 15.50
C PHE A 104 -10.91 8.77 15.54
N ASN A 105 -11.43 9.43 16.58
CA ASN A 105 -12.86 9.64 16.79
C ASN A 105 -13.34 11.01 16.28
N ASP A 106 -12.43 11.92 15.89
CA ASP A 106 -12.76 13.28 15.48
C ASP A 106 -13.22 13.34 14.02
N LYS A 107 -14.47 13.79 13.81
CA LYS A 107 -15.10 13.93 12.50
C LYS A 107 -14.69 15.17 11.70
N LYS A 108 -13.84 16.02 12.27
CA LYS A 108 -13.43 17.31 11.70
C LYS A 108 -11.91 17.41 11.57
N ALA A 109 -11.15 16.90 12.53
CA ALA A 109 -9.69 17.08 12.54
C ALA A 109 -9.00 16.47 11.32
N LEU A 110 -9.49 15.33 10.82
CA LEU A 110 -8.87 14.56 9.75
C LEU A 110 -9.76 14.38 8.52
N SER A 111 -10.88 15.08 8.42
CA SER A 111 -11.91 14.84 7.40
C SER A 111 -12.46 16.13 6.81
N THR A 112 -12.87 16.07 5.54
CA THR A 112 -13.61 17.13 4.86
C THR A 112 -15.09 16.78 4.63
N ASN A 113 -15.50 15.54 4.94
CA ASN A 113 -16.84 15.00 4.67
C ASN A 113 -17.59 14.54 5.94
N GLY A 114 -17.11 14.90 7.13
CA GLY A 114 -17.75 14.59 8.41
C GLY A 114 -17.59 13.15 8.88
N GLN A 115 -16.70 12.38 8.23
CA GLN A 115 -16.32 11.04 8.70
C GLN A 115 -15.14 11.10 9.66
N ALA A 116 -14.97 10.03 10.44
CA ALA A 116 -13.80 9.77 11.28
C ALA A 116 -13.32 8.34 11.03
N CYS A 117 -12.12 7.98 11.49
CA CYS A 117 -11.68 6.57 11.46
C CYS A 117 -12.74 5.67 12.13
N ALA A 118 -13.29 6.12 13.26
CA ALA A 118 -14.35 5.45 14.00
C ALA A 118 -15.68 5.28 13.23
N SER A 119 -15.88 5.99 12.12
CA SER A 119 -17.10 5.84 11.30
C SER A 119 -17.10 4.51 10.54
N CYS A 120 -15.92 4.03 10.13
CA CYS A 120 -15.75 2.71 9.50
C CYS A 120 -15.21 1.65 10.47
N HIS A 121 -14.49 2.08 11.52
CA HIS A 121 -13.90 1.23 12.56
C HIS A 121 -14.52 1.53 13.94
N PRO A 122 -15.77 1.11 14.19
CA PRO A 122 -16.48 1.42 15.43
C PRO A 122 -15.81 0.84 16.68
N GLY A 123 -16.24 1.32 17.86
CA GLY A 123 -15.71 0.87 19.15
C GLY A 123 -14.22 1.20 19.32
N GLY A 124 -13.77 2.35 18.81
CA GLY A 124 -12.35 2.72 18.81
C GLY A 124 -11.48 1.84 17.89
N GLY A 125 -12.09 1.13 16.94
CA GLY A 125 -11.41 0.19 16.06
C GLY A 125 -11.32 -1.24 16.58
N THR A 126 -11.96 -1.54 17.71
CA THR A 126 -12.05 -2.92 18.22
C THR A 126 -13.05 -3.78 17.44
N THR A 127 -13.97 -3.15 16.71
CA THR A 127 -14.99 -3.83 15.90
C THR A 127 -14.80 -3.54 14.41
N GLY A 128 -15.13 -4.53 13.59
CA GLY A 128 -15.19 -4.35 12.13
C GLY A 128 -16.46 -3.63 11.70
N GLY A 129 -16.46 -3.14 10.46
CA GLY A 129 -17.57 -2.46 9.82
C GLY A 129 -17.56 -2.71 8.32
N GLU A 130 -18.17 -1.80 7.57
CA GLU A 130 -18.19 -1.82 6.11
C GLU A 130 -17.92 -0.41 5.58
N ALA A 131 -17.28 -0.32 4.43
CA ALA A 131 -17.10 0.94 3.71
C ALA A 131 -17.27 0.72 2.20
N GLU A 132 -17.71 1.76 1.51
CA GLU A 132 -17.76 1.80 0.05
C GLU A 132 -16.65 2.72 -0.47
N THR A 133 -16.01 2.34 -1.57
CA THR A 133 -15.03 3.22 -2.22
C THR A 133 -15.71 4.51 -2.70
N PRO A 134 -15.03 5.67 -2.64
CA PRO A 134 -15.65 6.95 -3.01
C PRO A 134 -16.00 7.05 -4.50
N MET A 135 -15.38 6.20 -5.34
CA MET A 135 -15.55 6.19 -6.78
C MET A 135 -15.89 4.78 -7.27
N PRO A 136 -16.67 4.66 -8.36
CA PRO A 136 -16.96 3.39 -8.98
C PRO A 136 -15.71 2.81 -9.65
N SER A 137 -15.62 1.48 -9.67
CA SER A 137 -14.63 0.77 -10.46
C SER A 137 -14.93 0.90 -11.95
N GLU A 138 -13.91 1.18 -12.75
CA GLU A 138 -14.02 1.23 -14.22
C GLU A 138 -14.49 -0.09 -14.82
N VAL A 139 -14.20 -1.21 -14.15
CA VAL A 139 -14.57 -2.56 -14.60
C VAL A 139 -16.04 -2.87 -14.29
N THR A 140 -16.51 -2.50 -13.10
CA THR A 140 -17.86 -2.90 -12.62
C THR A 140 -18.91 -1.79 -12.73
N GLY A 141 -18.48 -0.54 -12.95
CA GLY A 141 -19.33 0.65 -12.93
C GLY A 141 -19.90 0.98 -11.54
N LYS A 142 -19.47 0.30 -10.47
CA LYS A 142 -20.01 0.44 -9.11
C LYS A 142 -18.88 0.63 -8.08
N PRO A 143 -19.13 1.33 -6.97
CA PRO A 143 -18.23 1.31 -5.82
C PRO A 143 -18.00 -0.11 -5.30
N TYR A 144 -16.78 -0.39 -4.84
CA TYR A 144 -16.52 -1.63 -4.13
C TYR A 144 -17.03 -1.53 -2.70
N LYS A 145 -17.83 -2.52 -2.28
CA LYS A 145 -18.13 -2.76 -0.86
C LYS A 145 -16.98 -3.52 -0.24
N LEU A 146 -16.33 -2.92 0.75
CA LEU A 146 -15.17 -3.47 1.42
C LEU A 146 -15.55 -3.83 2.87
N PRO A 147 -15.39 -5.11 3.27
CA PRO A 147 -15.46 -5.44 4.69
C PRO A 147 -14.27 -4.78 5.39
N ILE A 148 -14.57 -3.98 6.41
CA ILE A 148 -13.57 -3.29 7.20
C ILE A 148 -13.29 -4.13 8.45
N PRO A 149 -12.08 -4.68 8.62
CA PRO A 149 -11.80 -5.54 9.77
C PRO A 149 -11.69 -4.73 11.07
N SER A 150 -11.76 -5.42 12.20
CA SER A 150 -11.21 -4.90 13.47
C SER A 150 -9.73 -4.56 13.29
N LEU A 151 -9.28 -3.54 14.01
CA LEU A 151 -7.89 -3.11 14.05
C LEU A 151 -7.09 -3.83 15.14
N ILE A 152 -7.72 -4.68 15.96
CA ILE A 152 -7.02 -5.51 16.95
C ILE A 152 -6.03 -6.43 16.22
N GLY A 153 -4.76 -6.38 16.65
CA GLY A 153 -3.66 -7.13 16.03
C GLY A 153 -3.27 -6.70 14.61
N ALA A 154 -3.97 -5.73 14.00
CA ALA A 154 -3.71 -5.34 12.62
C ALA A 154 -2.30 -4.76 12.46
N ALA A 155 -1.89 -3.89 13.39
CA ALA A 155 -0.60 -3.19 13.35
C ALA A 155 0.59 -4.16 13.48
N ALA A 156 0.42 -5.28 14.20
CA ALA A 156 1.46 -6.31 14.33
C ALA A 156 1.86 -6.97 13.01
N THR A 157 1.05 -6.84 11.95
CA THR A 157 1.34 -7.39 10.61
C THR A 157 2.06 -6.42 9.67
N PHE A 158 2.19 -5.14 10.05
CA PHE A 158 2.87 -4.13 9.26
C PHE A 158 4.37 -4.08 9.58
N PRO A 159 5.22 -3.59 8.64
CA PRO A 159 4.89 -3.18 7.27
C PRO A 159 4.48 -4.37 6.38
N LYS A 160 3.66 -4.11 5.35
CA LYS A 160 3.22 -5.18 4.43
C LYS A 160 2.82 -4.65 3.06
N TYR A 161 2.89 -5.52 2.07
CA TYR A 161 2.41 -5.23 0.71
C TYR A 161 0.89 -5.00 0.70
N LYS A 162 0.45 -4.00 -0.05
CA LYS A 162 -0.96 -3.67 -0.24
C LYS A 162 -1.24 -3.43 -1.72
N VAL A 163 -2.17 -4.21 -2.27
CA VAL A 163 -2.57 -4.13 -3.69
C VAL A 163 -2.92 -2.70 -4.12
N PRO A 164 -3.71 -1.90 -3.36
CA PRO A 164 -4.04 -0.54 -3.80
C PRO A 164 -2.84 0.40 -3.94
N ASN A 165 -1.72 0.10 -3.27
CA ASN A 165 -0.50 0.91 -3.32
C ASN A 165 0.57 0.31 -4.23
N ASP A 166 0.41 -0.96 -4.63
CA ASP A 166 1.45 -1.79 -5.25
C ASP A 166 2.83 -1.68 -4.57
N ALA A 167 2.82 -1.58 -3.25
CA ALA A 167 4.02 -1.34 -2.46
C ALA A 167 3.88 -1.91 -1.04
N VAL A 168 5.02 -2.12 -0.39
CA VAL A 168 5.08 -2.33 1.06
C VAL A 168 4.86 -0.99 1.75
N ILE A 169 3.84 -0.93 2.60
CA ILE A 169 3.48 0.28 3.33
C ILE A 169 3.52 0.03 4.85
N ASP A 170 3.70 1.10 5.62
CA ASP A 170 3.64 1.07 7.08
C ASP A 170 2.22 1.39 7.62
N VAL A 171 2.07 1.41 8.96
CA VAL A 171 0.77 1.72 9.62
C VAL A 171 0.32 3.15 9.33
N THR A 172 1.24 4.09 9.22
CA THR A 172 0.94 5.51 8.96
C THR A 172 0.48 5.70 7.52
N ASP A 173 1.12 5.02 6.56
CA ASP A 173 0.66 4.99 5.17
C ASP A 173 -0.76 4.44 5.06
N MET A 174 -1.06 3.35 5.76
CA MET A 174 -2.41 2.79 5.78
C MET A 174 -3.43 3.80 6.33
N ALA A 175 -3.10 4.48 7.42
CA ALA A 175 -3.96 5.53 7.98
C ALA A 175 -4.19 6.66 6.95
N ASN A 176 -3.14 7.12 6.28
CA ASN A 176 -3.21 8.15 5.24
C ASN A 176 -4.05 7.70 4.03
N ASN A 177 -3.93 6.44 3.59
CA ASN A 177 -4.79 5.89 2.55
C ASN A 177 -6.27 5.96 2.96
N CYS A 178 -6.60 5.63 4.21
CA CYS A 178 -7.97 5.72 4.72
C CYS A 178 -8.47 7.17 4.78
N ILE A 179 -7.63 8.10 5.23
CA ILE A 179 -7.94 9.55 5.27
C ILE A 179 -8.25 10.07 3.86
N MET A 180 -7.42 9.71 2.88
CA MET A 180 -7.62 10.15 1.50
C MET A 180 -8.86 9.52 0.86
N MET A 181 -9.03 8.21 0.99
CA MET A 181 -10.09 7.49 0.29
C MET A 181 -11.47 7.67 0.92
N PHE A 182 -11.59 7.65 2.25
CA PHE A 182 -12.90 7.63 2.92
C PHE A 182 -13.23 8.95 3.61
N MET A 183 -12.21 9.70 4.06
CA MET A 183 -12.40 10.97 4.76
C MET A 183 -12.23 12.20 3.86
N ALA A 184 -11.91 11.95 2.57
CA ALA A 184 -11.74 12.96 1.51
C ALA A 184 -10.77 14.09 1.89
N ALA A 185 -9.75 13.80 2.70
CA ALA A 185 -8.81 14.77 3.21
C ALA A 185 -7.37 14.49 2.75
N GLN A 186 -6.50 15.49 2.92
CA GLN A 186 -5.08 15.35 2.61
C GLN A 186 -4.40 14.39 3.61
N PRO A 187 -3.37 13.63 3.18
CA PRO A 187 -2.62 12.79 4.08
C PRO A 187 -1.84 13.63 5.11
N LEU A 188 -1.66 13.08 6.30
CA LEU A 188 -0.80 13.67 7.31
C LEU A 188 0.67 13.57 6.89
N ASP A 189 1.45 14.62 7.15
CA ASP A 189 2.91 14.51 7.13
C ASP A 189 3.33 13.47 8.18
N LYS A 190 4.04 12.42 7.76
CA LYS A 190 4.53 11.36 8.65
C LYS A 190 5.36 11.87 9.83
N LYS A 191 5.94 13.07 9.72
CA LYS A 191 6.73 13.69 10.78
C LYS A 191 5.90 14.54 11.74
N SER A 192 4.62 14.78 11.44
CA SER A 192 3.73 15.59 12.26
C SER A 192 3.45 14.95 13.61
N LYS A 193 2.99 15.77 14.56
CA LYS A 193 2.57 15.29 15.88
C LYS A 193 1.35 14.38 15.76
N GLU A 194 0.44 14.72 14.85
CA GLU A 194 -0.83 14.05 14.57
C GLU A 194 -0.57 12.66 14.00
N ALA A 195 0.32 12.53 13.01
CA ALA A 195 0.68 11.23 12.43
C ALA A 195 1.30 10.31 13.48
N ARG A 196 2.24 10.82 14.29
CA ARG A 196 2.87 10.04 15.37
C ARG A 196 1.87 9.60 16.44
N ALA A 197 0.96 10.49 16.83
CA ALA A 197 -0.07 10.19 17.83
C ALA A 197 -1.07 9.16 17.32
N LEU A 198 -1.59 9.34 16.09
CA LEU A 198 -2.49 8.38 15.46
C LEU A 198 -1.82 7.01 15.30
N THR A 199 -0.57 6.97 14.83
CA THR A 199 0.19 5.71 14.74
C THR A 199 0.42 5.07 16.10
N ALA A 200 0.73 5.85 17.15
CA ALA A 200 0.86 5.32 18.50
C ALA A 200 -0.45 4.68 19.00
N TYR A 201 -1.60 5.29 18.73
CA TYR A 201 -2.90 4.72 19.04
C TYR A 201 -3.17 3.42 18.26
N LEU A 202 -2.96 3.42 16.94
CA LEU A 202 -3.17 2.23 16.10
C LEU A 202 -2.25 1.06 16.51
N MET A 203 -1.00 1.35 16.87
CA MET A 203 -0.06 0.34 17.40
C MET A 203 -0.52 -0.19 18.75
N SER A 204 -1.12 0.65 19.59
CA SER A 204 -1.59 0.22 20.92
C SER A 204 -2.70 -0.83 20.86
N LEU A 205 -3.46 -0.88 19.77
CA LEU A 205 -4.45 -1.93 19.48
C LEU A 205 -3.82 -3.30 19.17
N SER A 206 -2.49 -3.41 19.17
CA SER A 206 -1.75 -4.64 18.91
C SER A 206 -0.63 -4.89 19.92
N ASN A 207 -0.67 -4.27 21.11
CA ASN A 207 0.42 -4.34 22.08
C ASN A 207 0.77 -5.76 22.54
N ASP A 208 -0.23 -6.63 22.67
CA ASP A 208 -0.06 -8.01 23.16
C ASP A 208 0.11 -9.03 22.02
N ASP A 209 0.07 -8.57 20.76
CA ASP A 209 0.19 -9.43 19.60
C ASP A 209 1.65 -9.70 19.23
N LYS A 210 1.93 -10.92 18.77
CA LYS A 210 3.22 -11.25 18.17
C LYS A 210 3.38 -10.52 16.84
N VAL A 211 4.47 -9.78 16.69
CA VAL A 211 4.88 -9.15 15.42
C VAL A 211 5.01 -10.22 14.34
N GLN A 212 4.28 -10.03 13.25
CA GLN A 212 4.14 -10.96 12.13
C GLN A 212 4.19 -10.17 10.81
N VAL A 213 5.31 -9.48 10.58
CA VAL A 213 5.55 -8.61 9.40
C VAL A 213 5.17 -9.30 8.10
N GLY A 214 4.38 -8.63 7.26
CA GLY A 214 3.97 -9.14 5.96
C GLY A 214 2.90 -10.23 6.00
N LYS A 215 2.43 -10.66 7.18
CA LYS A 215 1.40 -11.71 7.27
C LYS A 215 0.13 -11.30 6.55
N MET A 216 -0.28 -12.15 5.62
CA MET A 216 -1.54 -12.01 4.90
C MET A 216 -2.72 -12.34 5.83
N PRO A 217 -3.80 -11.54 5.83
CA PRO A 217 -5.02 -11.88 6.56
C PRO A 217 -5.60 -13.22 6.10
N GLU A 218 -6.09 -14.04 7.03
CA GLU A 218 -6.67 -15.36 6.71
C GLU A 218 -7.81 -15.28 5.69
N MET A 219 -8.62 -14.22 5.74
CA MET A 219 -9.66 -13.95 4.72
C MET A 219 -9.06 -13.90 3.30
N MET A 220 -7.92 -13.22 3.12
CA MET A 220 -7.28 -13.08 1.82
C MET A 220 -6.66 -14.40 1.37
N LYS A 221 -6.05 -15.17 2.28
CA LYS A 221 -5.56 -16.53 1.97
C LYS A 221 -6.70 -17.44 1.50
N LYS A 222 -7.84 -17.40 2.19
CA LYS A 222 -9.04 -18.17 1.82
C LYS A 222 -9.59 -17.77 0.45
N MET A 223 -9.63 -16.48 0.14
CA MET A 223 -10.03 -15.98 -1.19
C MET A 223 -9.08 -16.42 -2.30
N MET A 224 -7.79 -16.59 -1.98
CA MET A 224 -6.77 -17.09 -2.91
C MET A 224 -6.74 -18.62 -3.04
N GLY A 225 -7.66 -19.35 -2.40
CA GLY A 225 -7.72 -20.81 -2.49
C GLY A 225 -6.67 -21.55 -1.68
N ASN A 226 -5.90 -20.86 -0.83
CA ASN A 226 -5.05 -21.53 0.16
C ASN A 226 -5.96 -22.05 1.29
N LYS A 227 -6.08 -23.37 1.38
CA LYS A 227 -6.68 -24.07 2.53
C LYS A 227 -5.73 -24.07 3.71
#